data_AF-A0A7C5AEF6-F1
#
_entry.id   AF-A0A7C5AEF6-F1
#
_cell.length_a   1.000
_cell.length_b   1.000
_cell.length_c   1.000
_cell.angle_alpha   90.00
_cell.angle_beta   90.00
_cell.angle_gamma   90.00
#
_symmetry.space_group_name_H-M   'P 1'
#
loop_
_entity.id
_entity.type
_entity.pdbx_description
1 polymer ?
#
loop_
_entity_poly.entity_id
_entity_poly.type
_entity_poly.pdbx_seq_one_letter_code
_entity_poly.pdbx_strand_id
1 'polypeptide(L)'
;MSSLDVNAAAARIQAEFQKVGRTTPKNNGQGDASFGKILNEVLTDANAKQLEADQSVQSLLAGETQDVNQVMVAMAKADVSFRMMLEVRNKLIDAYQEVMRMQV
;
A
#
# COMPACT_ATOMS: atom_id res chain seq x y z
N MET A 1 22.14 54.52 -6.34
CA MET A 1 22.00 53.89 -5.00
C MET A 1 20.89 52.84 -5.09
N SER A 2 21.21 51.60 -5.49
CA SER A 2 20.22 50.50 -5.54
C SER A 2 20.95 49.16 -5.68
N SER A 3 21.62 48.71 -4.62
CA SER A 3 22.29 47.40 -4.60
C SER A 3 22.20 46.69 -3.25
N LEU A 4 21.24 47.08 -2.39
CA LEU A 4 21.12 46.53 -1.03
C LEU A 4 19.93 45.59 -0.81
N ASP A 5 19.00 45.44 -1.76
CA ASP A 5 17.80 44.61 -1.56
C ASP A 5 17.84 43.21 -2.18
N VAL A 6 18.80 42.95 -3.08
CA VAL A 6 18.90 41.63 -3.76
C VAL A 6 19.45 40.54 -2.83
N ASN A 7 20.36 40.91 -1.92
CA ASN A 7 21.00 39.95 -1.01
C ASN A 7 20.10 39.56 0.18
N ALA A 8 19.19 40.45 0.59
CA ALA A 8 18.21 40.18 1.64
C ALA A 8 17.06 39.26 1.15
N ALA A 9 16.70 39.35 -0.14
CA ALA A 9 15.73 38.44 -0.75
C ALA A 9 16.27 37.01 -0.86
N ALA A 10 17.56 36.85 -1.19
CA ALA A 10 18.22 35.54 -1.23
C ALA A 10 18.24 34.85 0.16
N ALA A 11 18.47 35.61 1.24
CA ALA A 11 18.47 35.09 2.60
C ALA A 11 17.09 34.57 3.07
N ARG A 12 15.99 35.20 2.62
CA ARG A 12 14.62 34.77 2.95
C ARG A 12 14.22 33.49 2.22
N ILE A 13 14.64 33.37 0.96
CA ILE A 13 14.40 32.17 0.16
C ILE A 13 15.16 30.97 0.76
N GLN A 14 16.40 31.17 1.22
CA GLN A 14 17.20 30.11 1.84
C GLN A 14 16.64 29.66 3.21
N ALA A 15 15.99 30.56 3.97
CA ALA A 15 15.36 30.23 5.24
C ALA A 15 14.08 29.38 5.07
N GLU A 16 13.31 29.60 4.00
CA GLU A 16 12.13 28.78 3.67
C GLU A 16 12.52 27.37 3.16
N PHE A 17 13.64 27.25 2.42
CA PHE A 17 14.15 25.94 1.98
C PHE A 17 14.67 25.05 3.12
N GLN A 18 15.10 25.61 4.26
CA GLN A 18 15.52 24.81 5.42
C GLN A 18 14.34 24.23 6.23
N LYS A 19 13.13 24.79 6.11
CA LYS A 19 11.92 24.26 6.77
C LYS A 19 11.30 23.08 5.99
N VAL A 20 11.49 23.03 4.68
CA VAL A 20 10.93 21.98 3.82
C VAL A 20 11.83 20.73 3.75
N GLY A 21 13.10 20.82 4.19
CA GLY A 21 14.08 19.72 4.13
C GLY A 21 14.30 18.92 5.42
N ARG A 22 13.55 19.14 6.51
CA ARG A 22 13.73 18.45 7.81
C ARG A 22 12.57 17.53 8.21
N THR A 23 11.96 16.84 7.26
CA THR A 23 11.30 15.55 7.57
C THR A 23 12.30 14.43 7.41
N THR A 24 13.35 14.44 8.25
CA THR A 24 14.07 13.21 8.58
C THR A 24 13.04 12.24 9.16
N PRO A 25 12.77 11.08 8.53
CA PRO A 25 11.98 10.05 9.17
C PRO A 25 12.76 9.62 10.41
N LYS A 26 12.27 10.04 11.57
CA LYS A 26 12.76 9.63 12.87
C LYS A 26 12.49 8.13 12.98
N ASN A 27 13.49 7.34 12.60
CA ASN A 27 13.54 5.90 12.84
C ASN A 27 13.71 5.68 14.35
N ASN A 28 12.61 5.87 15.09
CA ASN A 28 12.45 5.27 16.39
C ASN A 28 12.21 3.78 16.13
N GLY A 29 12.95 2.89 16.80
CA GLY A 29 12.82 1.43 16.73
C GLY A 29 11.43 0.91 17.14
N GLN A 30 10.44 1.18 16.30
CA GLN A 30 9.03 0.77 16.34
C GLN A 30 8.63 0.08 15.03
N GLY A 31 9.61 -0.32 14.20
CA GLY A 31 9.38 -1.05 12.96
C GLY A 31 8.68 -2.40 13.17
N ASP A 32 8.98 -3.08 14.29
CA ASP A 32 8.41 -4.40 14.58
C ASP A 32 6.95 -4.33 15.04
N ALA A 33 6.55 -3.26 15.73
CA ALA A 33 5.15 -3.04 16.14
C ALA A 33 4.25 -2.56 14.98
N SER A 34 4.83 -1.83 14.01
CA SER A 34 4.08 -1.28 12.88
C SER A 34 3.73 -2.35 11.84
N PHE A 35 4.66 -3.24 11.50
CA PHE A 35 4.42 -4.27 10.48
C PHE A 35 3.41 -5.32 10.96
N GLY A 36 3.55 -5.81 12.20
CA GLY A 36 2.62 -6.79 12.77
C GLY A 36 1.18 -6.26 12.86
N LYS A 37 1.01 -4.97 13.17
CA LYS A 37 -0.31 -4.32 13.18
C LYS A 37 -0.94 -4.24 11.79
N ILE A 38 -0.15 -3.83 10.78
CA ILE A 38 -0.61 -3.76 9.39
C ILE A 38 -0.96 -5.16 8.87
N LEU A 39 -0.14 -6.17 9.17
CA LEU A 39 -0.43 -7.55 8.80
C LEU A 39 -1.73 -8.06 9.41
N ASN A 40 -1.99 -7.74 10.69
CA ASN A 40 -3.22 -8.13 11.37
C ASN A 40 -4.46 -7.44 10.78
N GLU A 41 -4.36 -6.15 10.45
CA GLU A 41 -5.43 -5.41 9.75
C GLU A 41 -5.73 -6.00 8.38
N VAL A 42 -4.70 -6.31 7.58
CA VAL A 42 -4.87 -6.92 6.25
C VAL A 42 -5.50 -8.31 6.35
N LEU A 43 -5.10 -9.12 7.34
CA LEU A 43 -5.66 -10.45 7.55
C LEU A 43 -7.15 -10.39 7.95
N THR A 44 -7.50 -9.42 8.80
CA THR A 44 -8.88 -9.19 9.25
C THR A 44 -9.76 -8.69 8.09
N ASP A 45 -9.25 -7.78 7.27
CA ASP A 45 -9.95 -7.27 6.08
C ASP A 45 -10.16 -8.37 5.02
N ALA A 46 -9.16 -9.22 4.80
CA ALA A 46 -9.28 -10.36 3.89
C ALA A 46 -10.36 -11.35 4.35
N ASN A 47 -10.43 -11.65 5.65
CA ASN A 47 -11.46 -12.52 6.20
C ASN A 47 -12.87 -11.93 6.05
N ALA A 48 -13.02 -10.62 6.25
CA ALA A 48 -14.30 -9.94 6.06
C ALA A 48 -14.77 -10.01 4.59
N LYS A 49 -13.85 -9.76 3.63
CA LYS A 49 -14.16 -9.83 2.20
C LYS A 49 -14.46 -11.24 1.72
N GLN A 50 -13.85 -12.26 2.32
CA GLN A 50 -14.15 -13.64 2.00
C GLN A 50 -15.58 -14.02 2.43
N LEU A 51 -16.01 -13.57 3.61
CA LEU A 51 -17.37 -13.81 4.09
C LEU A 51 -18.43 -13.13 3.20
N GLU A 52 -18.15 -11.91 2.75
CA GLU A 52 -19.02 -11.16 1.82
C GLU A 52 -19.09 -11.84 0.43
N ALA A 53 -17.97 -12.37 -0.05
CA ALA A 53 -17.91 -13.13 -1.28
C ALA A 53 -18.72 -14.44 -1.19
N ASP A 54 -18.60 -15.18 -0.08
CA ASP A 54 -19.38 -16.40 0.16
C ASP A 54 -20.89 -16.10 0.15
N GLN A 55 -21.30 -15.00 0.77
CA GLN A 55 -22.69 -14.52 0.72
C GLN A 55 -23.14 -14.20 -0.71
N SER A 56 -22.31 -13.49 -1.47
CA SER A 56 -22.62 -13.11 -2.85
C SER A 56 -22.72 -14.32 -3.78
N VAL A 57 -21.86 -15.33 -3.58
CA VAL A 57 -21.91 -16.61 -4.30
C VAL A 57 -23.19 -17.37 -3.96
N GLN A 58 -23.63 -17.34 -2.70
CA GLN A 58 -24.87 -17.95 -2.27
C GLN A 58 -26.09 -17.31 -2.95
N SER A 59 -26.13 -15.98 -3.07
CA SER A 59 -27.15 -15.23 -3.83
C SER A 59 -27.10 -15.52 -5.33
N LEU A 60 -25.90 -15.71 -5.90
CA LEU A 60 -25.74 -16.03 -7.32
C LEU A 60 -26.25 -17.45 -7.64
N LEU A 61 -25.94 -18.43 -6.79
CA LEU A 61 -26.43 -19.81 -6.90
C LEU A 61 -27.94 -19.93 -6.66
N ALA A 62 -28.53 -18.98 -5.93
CA ALA A 62 -29.97 -18.85 -5.79
C ALA A 62 -30.68 -18.39 -7.10
N GLY A 63 -29.91 -18.06 -8.15
CA GLY A 63 -30.43 -17.80 -9.49
C GLY A 63 -30.75 -16.34 -9.79
N GLU A 64 -30.20 -15.39 -9.02
CA GLU A 64 -30.53 -13.96 -9.13
C GLU A 64 -29.82 -13.21 -10.28
N THR A 65 -28.91 -13.83 -11.05
CA THR A 65 -28.14 -13.12 -12.10
C THR A 65 -27.99 -13.91 -13.41
N GLN A 66 -28.30 -13.22 -14.52
CA GLN A 66 -28.58 -13.81 -15.83
C GLN A 66 -27.69 -13.22 -16.95
N ASP A 67 -26.43 -12.89 -16.64
CA ASP A 67 -25.59 -12.07 -17.52
C ASP A 67 -24.20 -12.70 -17.79
N VAL A 68 -24.16 -13.60 -18.78
CA VAL A 68 -22.97 -14.41 -19.16
C VAL A 68 -21.74 -13.53 -19.49
N ASN A 69 -21.97 -12.32 -20.02
CA ASN A 69 -20.90 -11.37 -20.33
C ASN A 69 -20.21 -10.87 -19.05
N GLN A 70 -20.94 -10.65 -17.96
CA GLN A 70 -20.34 -10.27 -16.68
C GLN A 70 -19.49 -11.40 -16.10
N VAL A 71 -19.91 -12.66 -16.29
CA VAL A 71 -19.14 -13.83 -15.83
C VAL A 71 -17.79 -13.91 -16.53
N MET A 72 -17.74 -13.70 -17.85
CA MET A 72 -16.47 -13.67 -18.59
C MET A 72 -15.55 -12.52 -18.18
N VAL A 73 -16.11 -11.32 -17.94
CA VAL A 73 -15.33 -10.18 -17.44
C VAL A 73 -14.81 -10.43 -16.02
N ALA A 74 -15.63 -11.02 -15.15
CA ALA A 74 -15.23 -11.41 -13.80
C ALA A 74 -14.11 -12.45 -13.81
N MET A 75 -14.21 -13.47 -14.68
CA MET A 75 -13.15 -14.47 -14.88
C MET A 75 -11.83 -13.84 -15.34
N ALA A 76 -11.87 -12.93 -16.32
CA ALA A 76 -10.67 -12.24 -16.81
C ALA A 76 -10.05 -11.37 -15.71
N LYS A 77 -10.89 -10.67 -14.92
CA LYS A 77 -10.42 -9.86 -13.79
C LYS A 77 -9.80 -10.71 -12.69
N ALA A 78 -10.35 -11.90 -12.43
CA ALA A 78 -9.81 -12.86 -11.47
C ALA A 78 -8.44 -13.38 -11.90
N ASP A 79 -8.25 -13.75 -13.17
CA ASP A 79 -6.95 -14.21 -13.69
C ASP A 79 -5.86 -13.14 -13.53
N VAL A 80 -6.15 -11.89 -13.91
CA VAL A 80 -5.21 -10.77 -13.75
C VAL A 80 -4.88 -10.50 -12.27
N SER A 81 -5.89 -10.52 -11.41
CA SER A 81 -5.71 -10.30 -9.97
C SER A 81 -4.89 -11.42 -9.31
N PHE A 82 -5.08 -12.66 -9.76
CA PHE A 82 -4.33 -13.82 -9.27
C PHE A 82 -2.85 -13.72 -9.65
N ARG A 83 -2.55 -13.36 -10.90
CA ARG A 83 -1.16 -13.11 -11.34
C ARG A 83 -0.49 -12.03 -10.51
N MET A 84 -1.22 -10.95 -10.21
CA MET A 84 -0.72 -9.88 -9.34
C MET A 84 -0.47 -10.37 -7.91
N MET A 85 -1.35 -11.20 -7.35
CA MET A 85 -1.15 -11.81 -6.03
C MET A 85 0.10 -12.69 -5.97
N LEU A 86 0.42 -13.44 -7.03
CA LEU A 86 1.64 -14.24 -7.08
C LEU A 86 2.90 -13.37 -7.03
N GLU A 87 2.91 -12.25 -7.75
CA GLU A 87 4.01 -11.28 -7.68
C GLU A 87 4.16 -10.65 -6.30
N VAL A 88 3.04 -10.28 -5.66
CA VAL A 88 3.03 -9.77 -4.29
C VAL A 88 3.54 -10.83 -3.30
N ARG A 89 3.12 -12.09 -3.44
CA ARG A 89 3.60 -13.21 -2.63
C ARG A 89 5.12 -13.36 -2.74
N ASN A 90 5.66 -13.34 -3.95
CA ASN A 90 7.09 -13.45 -4.19
C ASN A 90 7.83 -12.29 -3.52
N LYS A 91 7.38 -11.05 -3.72
CA LYS A 91 7.94 -9.85 -3.08
C LYS A 91 7.91 -9.89 -1.55
N LEU A 92 6.86 -10.46 -0.96
CA LEU A 92 6.75 -10.62 0.49
C LEU A 92 7.73 -11.66 1.04
N ILE A 93 7.93 -12.76 0.32
CA ILE A 93 8.95 -13.77 0.67
C ILE A 93 10.34 -13.15 0.60
N ASP A 94 10.64 -12.39 -0.46
CA ASP A 94 11.93 -11.70 -0.61
C ASP A 94 12.14 -10.66 0.50
N ALA A 95 11.13 -9.86 0.83
CA ALA A 95 11.19 -8.89 1.92
C ALA A 95 11.44 -9.55 3.28
N TYR A 96 10.83 -10.72 3.53
CA TYR A 96 11.09 -11.50 4.74
C TYR A 96 12.53 -12.03 4.80
N GLN A 97 13.03 -12.55 3.68
CA GLN A 97 14.43 -13.00 3.58
C GLN A 97 15.43 -11.86 3.79
N GLU A 98 15.14 -10.67 3.26
CA GLU A 98 16.00 -9.49 3.42
C GLU A 98 16.05 -9.03 4.88
N VAL A 99 14.91 -8.96 5.57
CA VAL A 99 14.85 -8.61 6.99
C VAL A 99 15.66 -9.60 7.85
N MET A 100 15.58 -10.90 7.54
CA MET A 100 16.39 -11.93 8.19
C MET A 100 17.89 -11.74 7.97
N ARG A 101 18.31 -11.33 6.75
CA ARG A 101 19.73 -11.05 6.43
C ARG A 101 20.26 -9.79 7.11
N MET A 102 19.40 -8.83 7.46
CA MET A 102 19.80 -7.63 8.18
C MET A 102 20.07 -7.87 9.68
N GLN A 103 19.54 -8.97 10.25
CA GLN A 103 19.61 -9.24 11.69
C GLN A 103 20.72 -10.22 12.11
N VAL A 104 21.51 -10.76 11.16
CA VAL A 104 22.67 -11.63 11.44
C VAL A 104 24.01 -10.88 11.36
#